data_AF-A0A1F5DGB9-F1
#
_entry.id   AF-A0A1F5DGB9-F1
#
_cell.length_a   1.000
_cell.length_b   1.000
_cell.length_c   1.000
_cell.angle_alpha   90.00
_cell.angle_beta   90.00
_cell.angle_gamma   90.00
#
_symmetry.space_group_name_H-M   'P 1'
#
loop_
_entity.id
_entity.type
_entity.pdbx_description
1 polymer ?
#
loop_
_entity_poly.entity_id
_entity_poly.type
_entity_poly.pdbx_seq_one_letter_code
_entity_poly.pdbx_strand_id
1 'polypeptide(L)' 'MNISPNLKQKVRLFLHSYIGDFDSWKIQEIYISLIDKSKDVTELDESVKKTILDAKTKGDDRFLETLQSLHEKIKNNYV' A
#
# COMPACT_ATOMS: atom_id res chain seq x y z
N MET A 1 5.80 -11.24 -5.86
CA MET A 1 4.70 -11.49 -6.84
C MET A 1 5.08 -10.87 -8.19
N ASN A 2 4.57 -11.35 -9.33
CA ASN A 2 4.74 -10.63 -10.61
C ASN A 2 3.91 -9.35 -10.57
N ILE A 3 4.54 -8.20 -10.31
CA ILE A 3 3.87 -6.90 -10.30
C ILE A 3 3.47 -6.58 -11.74
N SER A 4 2.17 -6.68 -12.04
CA SER A 4 1.65 -6.17 -13.30
C SER A 4 2.02 -4.68 -13.41
N PRO A 5 2.51 -4.20 -14.57
CA PRO A 5 2.77 -2.77 -14.80
C PRO A 5 1.58 -1.88 -14.43
N ASN A 6 0.36 -2.43 -14.54
CA ASN A 6 -0.89 -1.78 -14.19
C ASN A 6 -1.07 -1.55 -12.68
N LEU A 7 -0.43 -2.36 -11.82
CA LEU A 7 -0.55 -2.22 -10.36
C LEU A 7 0.09 -0.92 -9.89
N LYS A 8 1.31 -0.61 -10.36
CA LYS A 8 2.00 0.63 -10.02
C LYS A 8 1.20 1.86 -10.44
N GLN A 9 0.56 1.82 -11.60
CA GLN A 9 -0.33 2.89 -12.08
C GLN A 9 -1.61 2.98 -11.25
N LYS A 10 -2.26 1.85 -10.92
CA LYS A 10 -3.46 1.82 -10.05
C LYS A 10 -3.18 2.39 -8.66
N VAL A 11 -2.05 2.01 -8.06
CA VAL A 11 -1.60 2.53 -6.76
C VAL A 11 -1.39 4.04 -6.84
N ARG A 12 -0.67 4.52 -7.86
CA ARG A 12 -0.45 5.96 -8.08
C ARG A 12 -1.75 6.74 -8.22
N LEU A 13 -2.67 6.27 -9.06
CA LEU A 13 -3.96 6.93 -9.30
C LEU A 13 -4.82 6.97 -8.03
N PHE A 14 -4.83 5.89 -7.25
CA PHE A 14 -5.52 5.87 -5.97
C PHE A 14 -4.94 6.90 -5.00
N LEU A 15 -3.62 6.88 -4.79
CA LEU A 15 -2.97 7.75 -3.81
C LEU A 15 -3.09 9.22 -4.20
N HIS A 16 -2.94 9.54 -5.49
CA HIS A 16 -3.18 10.88 -6.01
C HIS A 16 -4.61 11.36 -5.69
N SER A 17 -5.61 10.51 -5.90
CA SER A 17 -7.01 10.84 -5.61
C SER A 17 -7.33 10.89 -4.10
N TYR A 18 -6.59 10.15 -3.26
CA TYR A 18 -6.92 9.96 -1.84
C TYR A 18 -6.22 10.96 -0.93
N ILE A 19 -4.95 11.25 -1.18
CA ILE A 19 -4.12 12.14 -0.33
C ILE A 19 -3.43 13.27 -1.09
N GLY A 20 -3.59 13.35 -2.42
CA GLY A 20 -2.89 14.31 -3.27
C GLY A 20 -1.43 13.95 -3.53
N ASP A 21 -0.75 14.73 -4.38
CA ASP A 21 0.59 14.40 -4.87
C ASP A 21 1.69 14.36 -3.79
N PHE A 22 1.61 15.23 -2.78
CA PHE A 22 2.72 15.51 -1.86
C PHE A 22 3.18 14.28 -1.06
N ASP A 23 2.24 13.49 -0.56
CA ASP A 23 2.52 12.29 0.25
C ASP A 23 2.37 10.98 -0.55
N SER A 24 1.79 11.04 -1.76
CA SER A 24 1.45 9.87 -2.56
C SER A 24 2.66 9.04 -2.97
N TRP A 25 3.77 9.67 -3.32
CA TRP A 25 4.97 9.00 -3.82
C TRP A 25 5.60 8.11 -2.75
N LYS A 26 5.68 8.60 -1.50
CA LYS A 26 6.29 7.87 -0.38
C LYS A 26 5.48 6.62 -0.04
N ILE A 27 4.15 6.74 0.02
CA ILE A 27 3.27 5.59 0.28
C ILE A 27 3.31 4.61 -0.88
N GLN A 28 3.36 5.11 -2.11
CA GLN A 28 3.51 4.27 -3.30
C GLN A 28 4.79 3.44 -3.25
N GLU A 29 5.94 4.06 -2.96
CA GLU A 29 7.22 3.33 -2.88
C GLU A 29 7.21 2.28 -1.78
N ILE A 30 6.68 2.63 -0.60
CA ILE A 30 6.56 1.68 0.52
C ILE A 30 5.70 0.49 0.09
N TYR A 31 4.50 0.75 -0.45
CA TYR A 31 3.57 -0.32 -0.80
C TYR A 31 4.09 -1.21 -1.93
N ILE A 32 4.71 -0.64 -2.97
CA ILE A 32 5.36 -1.41 -4.03
C ILE A 32 6.51 -2.25 -3.48
N SER A 33 7.34 -1.70 -2.57
CA SER A 33 8.39 -2.48 -1.92
C SER A 33 7.84 -3.65 -1.10
N LEU A 34 6.68 -3.50 -0.45
CA LEU A 34 6.04 -4.60 0.25
C LEU A 34 5.64 -5.71 -0.74
N ILE A 35 5.00 -5.35 -1.86
CA ILE A 35 4.60 -6.32 -2.89
C ILE A 35 5.80 -7.03 -3.52
N ASP A 36 6.88 -6.31 -3.79
CA ASP A 36 8.12 -6.89 -4.35
C ASP A 36 8.74 -7.92 -3.41
N LYS A 37 8.68 -7.66 -2.09
CA LYS A 37 9.20 -8.56 -1.05
C LYS A 37 8.27 -9.75 -0.78
N SER A 38 6.98 -9.60 -1.01
CA SER A 38 5.98 -10.65 -0.78
C SER A 38 5.91 -11.65 -1.94
N LYS A 39 5.91 -12.94 -1.61
CA LYS A 39 5.77 -14.03 -2.59
C LYS A 39 4.32 -14.22 -3.01
N ASP A 40 3.40 -14.04 -2.08
CA ASP A 40 1.95 -14.19 -2.27
C ASP A 40 1.14 -13.11 -1.52
N VAL A 41 -0.18 -13.15 -1.70
CA VAL A 41 -1.13 -12.19 -1.11
C VAL A 41 -1.16 -12.28 0.42
N THR A 42 -0.96 -13.48 0.99
CA THR A 42 -0.95 -13.68 2.45
C THR A 42 0.28 -13.03 3.07
N GLU A 43 1.46 -13.21 2.46
CA GLU A 43 2.69 -12.57 2.92
C GLU A 43 2.62 -11.03 2.77
N LEU A 44 1.92 -10.54 1.74
CA LEU A 44 1.66 -9.11 1.58
C LEU A 44 0.73 -8.58 2.68
N ASP A 45 -0.35 -9.29 2.97
CA ASP A 45 -1.28 -8.97 4.06
C ASP A 45 -0.56 -8.84 5.41
N GLU A 46 0.29 -9.81 5.74
CA GLU A 46 1.08 -9.80 6.98
C GLU A 46 2.07 -8.64 7.01
N SER A 47 2.75 -8.39 5.90
CA SER A 47 3.73 -7.31 5.76
C SER A 47 3.08 -5.93 5.89
N VAL A 48 1.90 -5.75 5.30
CA VAL A 48 1.10 -4.51 5.43
C VAL A 48 0.61 -4.35 6.87
N LYS A 49 0.05 -5.39 7.49
CA LYS A 49 -0.37 -5.35 8.91
C LYS A 49 0.77 -4.97 9.84
N LYS A 50 1.96 -5.53 9.63
CA LYS A 50 3.15 -5.18 10.41
C LYS A 50 3.55 -3.72 10.21
N THR A 51 3.53 -3.24 8.96
CA THR A 51 3.85 -1.84 8.63
C THR A 51 2.85 -0.87 9.27
N ILE A 52 1.56 -1.22 9.29
CA ILE A 52 0.51 -0.47 9.98
C ILE A 52 0.77 -0.46 11.50
N LEU A 53 1.11 -1.60 12.10
CA LEU A 53 1.42 -1.66 13.53
C LEU A 53 2.62 -0.76 13.88
N ASP A 54 3.69 -0.82 13.08
CA ASP A 54 4.89 -0.01 13.27
C ASP A 54 4.59 1.49 13.12
N ALA A 55 3.79 1.89 12.13
CA ALA A 55 3.39 3.28 11.96
C ALA A 55 2.46 3.77 13.08
N LYS A 56 1.62 2.88 13.64
CA LYS A 56 0.75 3.20 14.77
C LYS A 56 1.56 3.51 16.01
N THR A 57 2.66 2.80 16.25
CA THR A 57 3.58 3.13 17.36
C THR A 57 4.30 4.47 17.19
N LYS A 58 4.36 5.00 15.96
CA LYS A 58 4.95 6.30 15.63
C LYS A 58 3.93 7.45 15.58
N GLY A 59 2.64 7.15 15.71
CA GLY A 59 1.55 8.14 15.69
C GLY A 59 1.25 8.74 14.32
N ASP A 60 1.53 8.02 13.23
CA ASP A 60 1.28 8.50 11.86
C ASP A 60 -0.09 8.04 11.33
N ASP A 61 -1.17 8.54 11.94
CA ASP A 61 -2.55 8.07 11.67
C ASP A 61 -2.97 8.21 10.20
N ARG A 62 -2.55 9.29 9.54
CA ARG A 62 -2.86 9.55 8.12
C ARG A 62 -2.21 8.51 7.20
N PHE A 63 -0.97 8.11 7.51
CA PHE A 63 -0.30 7.04 6.80
C PHE A 63 -1.03 5.70 7.00
N LEU A 64 -1.47 5.39 8.23
CA LEU A 64 -2.20 4.16 8.55
C LEU A 64 -3.47 4.01 7.72
N GLU A 65 -4.33 5.03 7.76
CA GLU A 65 -5.60 5.02 7.04
C GLU A 65 -5.35 4.86 5.54
N THR A 66 -4.38 5.60 5.00
CA THR A 66 -4.08 5.57 3.56
C THR A 66 -3.54 4.21 3.12
N LEU A 67 -2.60 3.62 3.88
CA LEU A 67 -2.02 2.32 3.55
C LEU A 67 -3.07 1.21 3.65
N GLN A 68 -3.94 1.27 4.67
CA GLN A 68 -5.03 0.32 4.84
C GLN A 68 -6.04 0.41 3.69
N SER A 69 -6.53 1.62 3.36
CA SER A 69 -7.48 1.82 2.26
C SER A 69 -6.88 1.43 0.91
N LEU A 70 -5.60 1.71 0.68
CA LEU A 70 -4.90 1.27 -0.53
C LEU A 70 -4.89 -0.26 -0.62
N HIS A 71 -4.52 -0.92 0.48
CA HIS A 71 -4.41 -2.37 0.50
C HIS A 71 -5.77 -3.07 0.31
N GLU A 72 -6.83 -2.58 0.95
CA GLU A 72 -8.19 -3.07 0.74
C GLU A 72 -8.65 -2.89 -0.72
N LYS A 73 -8.37 -1.73 -1.32
CA LYS A 73 -8.74 -1.46 -2.71
C LYS A 73 -8.02 -2.37 -3.70
N ILE A 74 -6.74 -2.67 -3.45
CA ILE A 74 -5.99 -3.60 -4.29
C ILE A 74 -6.52 -5.03 -4.08
N LYS A 75 -6.77 -5.49 -2.85
CA LYS A 75 -7.34 -6.83 -2.61
C LYS A 75 -8.67 -7.03 -3.32
N ASN A 76 -9.58 -6.06 -3.26
CA ASN A 76 -10.88 -6.14 -3.95
C ASN A 76 -10.77 -6.16 -5.48
N ASN A 77 -9.62 -5.80 -6.07
CA ASN A 77 -9.39 -5.85 -7.52
C ASN A 77 -8.66 -7.12 -7.99
N TYR A 78 -8.18 -7.96 -7.07
CA TYR A 78 -7.45 -9.19 -7.36
C TYR A 78 -8.24 -10.47 -7.01
N VAL A 79 -9.42 -10.33 -6.39
CA VAL A 79 -10.39 -11.40 -6.12
C VAL A 79 -11.50 -11.37 -7.15
#